data_AF-A0A448XML9-F1
#
_entry.id   AF-A0A448XML9-F1
#
_cell.length_a   1.000
_cell.length_b   1.000
_cell.length_c   1.000
_cell.angle_alpha   90.00
_cell.angle_beta   90.00
_cell.angle_gamma   90.00
#
_symmetry.space_group_name_H-M   'P 1'
#
loop_
_entity.id
_entity.type
_entity.pdbx_description
1 polymer ?
#
loop_
_entity_poly.entity_id
_entity_poly.type
_entity_poly.pdbx_seq_one_letter_code
_entity_poly.pdbx_strand_id
1 'polypeptide(L)'
;MLTLTFPLVPQLAVGLPPHWTSCTFSLVYSTARDGFSLSTLYRKVRYVQGGQLLLIRDTLGGVFGAVMSERMHCSPHFYGTGESCVFHWKPDFQVRFRCVY
;
A
#
# COMPACT_ATOMS: atom_id res chain seq x y z
N MET A 1 18.26 -4.45 5.23
CA MET A 1 18.37 -3.50 4.10
C MET A 1 17.20 -3.77 3.15
N LEU A 2 16.05 -3.13 3.38
CA LEU A 2 14.86 -3.24 2.51
C LEU A 2 14.79 -1.98 1.65
N THR A 3 15.63 -1.95 0.61
CA THR A 3 15.32 -1.12 -0.56
C THR A 3 14.06 -1.70 -1.18
N LEU A 4 13.01 -0.89 -1.36
CA LEU A 4 11.89 -1.25 -2.22
C LEU A 4 12.49 -1.63 -3.58
N THR A 5 12.56 -2.93 -3.86
CA THR A 5 13.17 -3.44 -5.08
C THR A 5 12.35 -2.87 -6.23
N PHE A 6 12.98 -2.01 -7.03
CA PHE A 6 12.48 -1.45 -8.29
C PHE A 6 11.63 -2.37 -9.18
N PRO A 7 11.79 -3.72 -9.23
CA PRO A 7 10.87 -4.60 -9.97
C PRO A 7 9.42 -4.67 -9.48
N LEU A 8 9.11 -4.41 -8.20
CA LEU A 8 7.75 -4.60 -7.70
C LEU A 8 6.80 -3.44 -8.10
N VAL A 9 7.34 -2.21 -8.16
CA VAL A 9 6.60 -0.99 -8.50
C VAL A 9 6.02 -1.02 -9.92
N PRO A 10 6.77 -1.35 -11.00
CA PRO A 10 6.20 -1.44 -12.34
C PRO A 10 5.21 -2.60 -12.45
N GLN A 11 5.40 -3.70 -11.71
CA GLN A 11 4.44 -4.80 -11.69
C GLN A 11 3.12 -4.42 -11.00
N LEU A 12 3.17 -3.57 -9.97
CA LEU A 12 1.99 -2.95 -9.36
C LEU A 12 1.32 -1.93 -10.29
N ALA A 13 2.12 -1.15 -11.02
CA ALA A 13 1.63 -0.13 -11.96
C ALA A 13 0.73 -0.69 -13.06
N VAL A 14 0.85 -1.99 -13.41
CA VAL A 14 0.03 -2.63 -14.44
C VAL A 14 -1.46 -2.70 -14.06
N GLY A 15 -1.81 -2.78 -12.78
CA GLY A 15 -3.22 -2.78 -12.38
C GLY A 15 -3.64 -1.59 -11.49
N LEU A 16 -2.70 -0.68 -11.22
CA LEU A 16 -3.06 0.61 -10.65
C LEU A 16 -3.79 1.48 -11.71
N PRO A 17 -4.73 2.34 -11.29
CA PRO A 17 -5.30 3.33 -12.19
C PRO A 17 -4.19 4.22 -12.79
N PRO A 18 -4.35 4.72 -14.02
CA PRO A 18 -3.31 5.47 -14.73
C PRO A 18 -2.83 6.73 -13.99
N HIS A 19 -3.63 7.30 -13.09
CA HIS A 19 -3.23 8.44 -12.28
C HIS A 19 -2.22 8.12 -11.16
N TRP A 20 -2.13 6.85 -10.73
CA TRP A 20 -1.10 6.41 -9.77
C TRP A 20 0.21 6.03 -10.45
N THR A 21 0.16 5.64 -11.73
CA THR A 21 1.33 5.23 -12.51
C THR A 21 2.30 6.39 -12.74
N SER A 22 1.81 7.63 -12.73
CA SER A 22 2.62 8.85 -12.82
C SER A 22 3.10 9.38 -11.45
N CYS A 23 2.66 8.76 -10.34
CA CYS A 23 3.06 9.18 -8.99
C CYS A 23 4.38 8.56 -8.55
N THR A 24 5.17 9.34 -7.80
CA THR A 24 6.38 8.85 -7.14
C THR A 24 6.02 8.36 -5.73
N PHE A 25 6.20 7.07 -5.48
CA PHE A 25 6.02 6.50 -4.16
C PHE A 25 7.26 6.71 -3.30
N SER A 26 7.06 7.24 -2.10
CA SER A 26 8.12 7.33 -1.08
C SER A 26 7.82 6.39 0.08
N LEU A 27 8.85 5.72 0.59
CA LEU A 27 8.71 4.81 1.73
C LEU A 27 8.58 5.62 3.04
N VAL A 28 7.36 5.69 3.56
CA VAL A 28 7.05 6.43 4.80
C VAL A 28 7.30 5.57 6.05
N TYR A 29 6.94 4.29 5.99
CA TYR A 29 6.99 3.36 7.11
C TYR A 29 7.51 2.00 6.68
N SER A 30 8.39 1.40 7.47
CA SER A 30 8.85 0.02 7.26
C SER A 30 8.97 -0.71 8.59
N THR A 31 8.46 -1.93 8.67
CA THR A 31 8.55 -2.73 9.88
C THR A 31 9.97 -3.05 10.32
N ALA A 32 10.91 -3.11 9.36
CA ALA A 32 12.32 -3.33 9.64
C ALA A 32 13.03 -2.09 10.22
N ARG A 33 12.51 -0.88 9.97
CA ARG A 33 13.09 0.39 10.45
C ARG A 33 12.36 0.93 11.68
N ASP A 34 11.04 0.82 11.68
CA ASP A 34 10.14 1.52 12.61
C ASP A 34 9.43 0.58 13.59
N GLY A 35 9.63 -0.74 13.44
CA GLY A 35 9.01 -1.77 14.27
C GLY A 35 7.63 -2.20 13.78
N PHE A 36 6.91 -2.99 14.57
CA PHE A 36 5.60 -3.55 14.20
C PHE A 36 4.40 -2.77 14.79
N SER A 37 4.64 -1.55 15.30
CA SER A 37 3.61 -0.78 16.01
C SER A 37 2.69 0.00 15.06
N LEU A 38 1.40 -0.33 15.08
CA LEU A 38 0.37 0.42 14.35
C LEU A 38 0.29 1.89 14.79
N SER A 39 0.56 2.20 16.06
CA SER A 39 0.56 3.59 16.52
C SER A 39 1.66 4.41 15.84
N THR A 40 2.83 3.80 15.60
CA THR A 40 3.93 4.43 14.86
C THR A 40 3.57 4.61 13.39
N LEU A 41 2.93 3.61 12.76
CA LEU A 41 2.40 3.70 11.40
C LEU A 41 1.45 4.91 11.28
N TYR A 42 0.38 4.95 12.08
CA TYR A 42 -0.59 6.06 12.04
C TYR A 42 0.06 7.42 12.30
N ARG A 43 1.01 7.51 13.23
CA ARG A 43 1.69 8.77 13.54
C ARG A 43 2.55 9.26 12.37
N LYS A 44 3.25 8.38 11.66
CA LYS A 44 4.04 8.77 10.48
C LYS A 44 3.16 9.14 9.30
N VAL A 45 2.17 8.30 9.06
CA VAL A 45 1.23 8.45 7.95
C VAL A 45 0.38 9.72 8.10
N ARG A 46 0.13 10.18 9.34
CA ARG A 46 -0.58 11.44 9.62
C ARG A 46 0.02 12.67 8.93
N TYR A 47 1.33 12.69 8.68
CA TYR A 47 2.03 13.82 8.07
C TYR A 47 2.09 13.73 6.55
N VAL A 48 1.63 12.62 5.96
CA VAL A 48 1.65 12.37 4.53
C VAL A 48 0.25 12.61 3.98
N GLN A 49 0.18 13.45 2.95
CA GLN A 49 -1.05 13.79 2.24
C GLN A 49 -1.13 13.01 0.93
N GLY A 50 -2.36 12.70 0.50
CA GLY A 50 -2.63 11.96 -0.74
C GLY A 50 -2.78 10.45 -0.53
N GLY A 51 -2.83 9.75 -1.66
CA GLY A 51 -3.04 8.32 -1.71
C GLY A 51 -1.87 7.51 -1.12
N GLN A 52 -2.20 6.39 -0.49
CA GLN A 52 -1.25 5.57 0.24
C GLN A 52 -1.19 4.15 -0.32
N LEU A 53 0.02 3.61 -0.38
CA LEU A 53 0.28 2.23 -0.75
C LEU A 53 0.77 1.46 0.47
N LEU A 54 -0.05 0.52 0.94
CA LEU A 54 0.31 -0.45 1.96
C LEU A 54 0.85 -1.70 1.30
N LEU A 55 2.08 -2.07 1.65
CA LEU A 55 2.69 -3.33 1.21
C LEU A 55 3.04 -4.16 2.44
N ILE A 56 2.54 -5.39 2.46
CA ILE A 56 2.75 -6.37 3.52
C ILE A 56 3.37 -7.60 2.88
N ARG A 57 4.44 -8.08 3.50
CA ARG A 57 5.07 -9.35 3.13
C ARG A 57 4.87 -10.32 4.28
N ASP A 58 4.23 -11.44 3.98
CA ASP A 58 4.09 -12.54 4.91
C ASP A 58 5.42 -13.27 5.12
N THR A 59 5.52 -13.96 6.26
CA THR A 59 6.61 -14.86 6.63
C THR A 59 6.79 -16.01 5.64
N LEU A 60 5.71 -16.46 4.99
CA LEU A 60 5.71 -17.47 3.94
C LEU A 60 6.14 -16.93 2.56
N GLY A 61 6.52 -15.65 2.47
CA GLY A 61 6.98 -15.02 1.23
C GLY A 61 5.87 -14.48 0.33
N GLY A 62 4.60 -14.65 0.71
CA GLY A 62 3.47 -13.98 0.05
C GLY A 62 3.55 -12.47 0.21
N VAL A 63 3.23 -11.72 -0.84
CA VAL A 63 3.16 -10.26 -0.81
C VAL A 63 1.73 -9.83 -1.04
N PHE A 64 1.19 -8.94 -0.24
CA PHE A 64 -0.15 -8.41 -0.41
C PHE A 64 -0.22 -6.99 0.12
N GLY A 65 -1.31 -6.29 -0.20
CA GLY A 65 -1.37 -4.89 0.12
C GLY A 65 -2.68 -4.24 -0.27
N ALA A 66 -2.70 -2.93 -0.07
CA ALA A 66 -3.83 -2.09 -0.41
C ALA A 66 -3.36 -0.74 -0.90
N VAL A 67 -4.09 -0.20 -1.85
CA VAL A 67 -3.99 1.16 -2.37
C VAL A 67 -5.18 1.90 -1.82
N MET A 68 -4.93 3.02 -1.16
CA MET A 68 -5.95 3.81 -0.51
C MET A 68 -5.92 5.20 -1.13
N SER A 69 -7.03 5.65 -1.69
CA SER A 69 -7.14 6.99 -2.28
C SER A 69 -6.99 8.10 -1.25
N GLU A 70 -7.27 7.79 0.01
CA GLU A 70 -7.11 8.69 1.13
C GLU A 70 -6.15 8.18 2.18
N ARG A 71 -5.85 9.06 3.13
CA ARG A 71 -4.91 8.79 4.20
C ARG A 71 -5.44 7.80 5.23
N MET A 72 -4.59 6.87 5.68
CA MET A 72 -4.92 6.06 6.86
C MET A 72 -5.04 6.95 8.10
N HIS A 73 -6.21 6.91 8.73
CA HIS A 73 -6.45 7.56 10.00
C HIS A 73 -7.47 6.76 10.80
N CYS A 74 -7.49 6.95 12.12
CA CYS A 74 -8.53 6.36 12.94
C CYS A 74 -9.81 7.16 12.72
N SER A 75 -10.84 6.50 12.18
CA SER A 75 -12.19 7.05 12.02
C SER A 75 -13.20 6.10 12.65
N PRO A 76 -14.25 6.62 13.32
CA PRO A 76 -15.36 5.79 13.80
C PRO A 76 -16.23 5.23 12.66
N HIS A 77 -16.09 5.75 11.44
CA HIS A 77 -16.81 5.29 10.25
C HIS A 77 -15.84 4.73 9.20
N PHE A 78 -16.35 3.87 8.31
CA PHE A 78 -15.59 3.46 7.14
C PHE A 78 -15.22 4.67 6.29
N TYR A 79 -13.98 4.68 5.84
CA TYR A 79 -13.40 5.68 4.96
C TYR A 79 -12.71 4.96 3.79
N GLY A 80 -12.47 5.70 2.73
CA GLY A 80 -12.02 5.27 1.42
C GLY A 80 -12.96 5.82 0.37
N THR A 81 -12.44 6.16 -0.81
CA THR A 81 -13.28 6.24 -2.02
C THR A 81 -13.32 4.86 -2.69
N GLY A 82 -14.23 4.66 -3.66
CA GLY A 82 -14.29 3.43 -4.48
C GLY A 82 -13.05 3.15 -5.34
N GLU A 83 -12.05 4.03 -5.27
CA GLU A 83 -10.72 3.83 -5.86
C GLU A 83 -9.77 3.09 -4.91
N SER A 84 -10.18 2.86 -3.66
CA SER A 84 -9.42 2.04 -2.71
C SER A 84 -9.48 0.59 -3.14
N CYS A 85 -8.32 0.01 -3.41
CA CYS A 85 -8.19 -1.32 -3.99
C CYS A 85 -7.23 -2.17 -3.17
N VAL A 86 -7.65 -3.37 -2.79
CA VAL A 86 -6.74 -4.37 -2.24
C VAL A 86 -6.12 -5.18 -3.36
N PHE A 87 -4.86 -5.58 -3.20
CA PHE A 87 -4.18 -6.50 -4.11
C PHE A 87 -3.48 -7.59 -3.32
N HIS A 88 -3.35 -8.75 -3.94
CA HIS A 88 -2.53 -9.82 -3.40
C HIS A 88 -1.69 -10.42 -4.53
N TRP A 89 -0.46 -10.75 -4.18
CA TRP A 89 0.52 -11.41 -5.04
C TRP A 89 0.53 -12.90 -4.71
N LYS A 90 0.01 -13.71 -5.63
CA LYS A 90 0.24 -15.17 -5.62
C LYS A 90 1.35 -15.51 -6.62
N PRO A 91 1.93 -16.72 -6.55
CA PRO A 91 2.97 -17.17 -7.47
C PRO A 91 2.55 -17.05 -8.95
N ASP A 92 1.25 -17.09 -9.23
CA ASP A 92 0.66 -16.64 -10.48
C ASP A 92 0.34 -15.15 -10.43
N PHE A 93 1.00 -14.40 -11.29
CA PHE A 93 0.98 -12.95 -11.47
C PHE A 93 -0.42 -12.40 -11.79
N GLN A 94 -1.34 -12.44 -10.83
CA GLN A 94 -2.65 -11.80 -10.92
C GLN A 94 -2.80 -10.80 -9.78
N VAL A 95 -2.39 -9.56 -10.05
CA VAL A 95 -2.71 -8.43 -9.18
C VAL A 95 -4.20 -8.13 -9.35
N ARG A 96 -5.03 -8.78 -8.54
CA ARG A 96 -6.48 -8.53 -8.51
C ARG A 96 -6.75 -7.32 -7.64
N PHE A 97 -6.99 -6.18 -8.28
CA PHE A 97 -7.54 -5.01 -7.63
C PHE A 97 -9.02 -5.24 -7.40
N ARG A 98 -9.43 -5.34 -6.14
CA ARG A 98 -10.84 -5.30 -5.77
C ARG A 98 -11.12 -3.92 -5.21
N CYS A 99 -11.75 -3.07 -6.00
CA CYS A 99 -12.33 -1.83 -5.51
C CYS A 99 -13.31 -2.17 -4.39
N VAL A 100 -13.15 -1.51 -3.25
CA VAL A 100 -14.05 -1.67 -2.10
C VAL A 100 -15.04 -0.52 -2.16
N TYR A 101 -16.22 -0.76 -2.74
CA TYR A 101 -17.43 0.07 -2.57
C TYR A 101 -18.67 -0.78 -2.85
#